data_AF-A0ABD5WNV8-F1
#
_entry.id   AF-A0ABD5WNV8-F1
#
_cell.length_a   1.000
_cell.length_b   1.000
_cell.length_c   1.000
_cell.angle_alpha   90.00
_cell.angle_beta   90.00
_cell.angle_gamma   90.00
#
_symmetry.space_group_name_H-M   'P 1'
#
loop_
_entity.id
_entity.type
_entity.pdbx_description
1 polymer ?
#
loop_
_entity_poly.entity_id
_entity_poly.type
_entity_poly.pdbx_seq_one_letter_code
_entity_poly.pdbx_strand_id
1 'polypeptide(L)'
;MRRDDILRDVRTKLSKQSVINLLSSPLAFAVVAAGAGEWLLYTDRITYALWGHFLALFACLFAPLLVDDDDPAIRSFVLVPLFRLVNLGMPVFVADTLYWLPLVYGSLYPGIYVLATAEDTPTLGWNVRVAAAFLLPSVFLGGVLGHVEYALLEPTPLVATLTPTNAVAVAVVMVGFVALVEELVFRGLVQPTLVHRIGTWPGLAVTNLLFGAMHSAYASPRPSRSRRVSVWCSASSTRRRRVCSSRRPSTGPRTSFCSQSCRCTVRYSRSCENEARPARTVSPALGRAC
;
A
#
# COMPACT_ATOMS: atom_id res chain seq x y z
N MET A 1 15.44 -50.37 19.91
CA MET A 1 15.19 -49.03 19.31
C MET A 1 13.91 -48.49 19.93
N ARG A 2 13.95 -47.37 20.67
CA ARG A 2 12.86 -46.90 21.53
C ARG A 2 11.78 -46.19 20.67
N ARG A 3 10.50 -46.41 20.99
CA ARG A 3 9.34 -45.82 20.26
C ARG A 3 9.46 -44.30 20.10
N ASP A 4 10.06 -43.64 21.08
CA ASP A 4 10.28 -42.18 21.09
C ASP A 4 11.30 -41.73 20.03
N ASP A 5 12.30 -42.56 19.71
CA ASP A 5 13.32 -42.26 18.70
C ASP A 5 12.74 -42.35 17.29
N ILE A 6 11.83 -43.31 17.07
CA ILE A 6 11.12 -43.48 15.79
C ILE A 6 10.17 -42.30 15.54
N LEU A 7 9.43 -41.86 16.57
CA LEU A 7 8.53 -40.71 16.45
C LEU A 7 9.30 -39.41 16.22
N ARG A 8 10.49 -39.25 16.82
CA ARG A 8 11.36 -38.11 16.55
C ARG A 8 11.94 -38.14 15.13
N ASP A 9 12.42 -39.29 14.65
CA ASP A 9 12.97 -39.44 13.30
C ASP A 9 11.89 -39.25 12.20
N VAL A 10 10.68 -39.75 12.43
CA VAL A 10 9.55 -39.51 11.52
C VAL A 10 9.14 -38.04 11.51
N ARG A 11 9.10 -37.38 12.67
CA ARG A 11 8.78 -35.95 12.76
C ARG A 11 9.84 -35.06 12.11
N THR A 12 11.13 -35.38 12.25
CA THR A 12 12.22 -34.62 11.61
C THR A 12 12.26 -34.87 10.10
N LYS A 13 11.96 -36.10 9.64
CA LYS A 13 11.85 -36.41 8.20
C LYS A 13 10.63 -35.75 7.56
N LEU A 14 9.47 -35.79 8.20
CA LEU A 14 8.27 -35.09 7.71
C LEU A 14 8.48 -33.57 7.69
N SER A 15 9.17 -33.01 8.69
CA SER A 15 9.55 -31.60 8.70
C SER A 15 10.50 -31.24 7.55
N LYS A 16 11.55 -32.04 7.31
CA LYS A 16 12.49 -31.81 6.20
C LYS A 16 11.81 -31.95 4.84
N GLN A 17 10.98 -32.96 4.65
CA GLN A 17 10.28 -33.19 3.38
C GLN A 17 9.27 -32.08 3.08
N SER A 18 8.59 -31.57 4.11
CA SER A 18 7.67 -30.41 3.99
C SER A 18 8.41 -29.12 3.61
N VAL A 19 9.62 -28.91 4.12
CA VAL A 19 10.46 -27.74 3.78
C VAL A 19 11.02 -27.84 2.35
N ILE A 20 11.33 -29.04 1.87
CA ILE A 20 11.79 -29.26 0.49
C ILE A 20 10.63 -29.06 -0.51
N ASN A 21 9.44 -29.57 -0.18
CA ASN A 21 8.23 -29.32 -0.97
C ASN A 21 7.77 -27.85 -0.89
N LEU A 22 8.08 -27.15 0.21
CA LEU A 22 7.87 -25.71 0.31
C LEU A 22 8.69 -24.99 -0.78
N LEU A 23 9.99 -25.25 -0.87
CA LEU A 23 10.88 -24.58 -1.83
C LEU A 23 10.51 -24.79 -3.31
N SER A 24 9.84 -25.89 -3.64
CA SER A 24 9.36 -26.19 -5.00
C SER A 24 7.88 -25.83 -5.24
N SER A 25 7.16 -25.37 -4.22
CA SER A 25 5.73 -25.05 -4.32
C SER A 25 5.46 -23.64 -4.86
N PRO A 26 4.35 -23.44 -5.58
CA PRO A 26 3.89 -22.10 -5.98
C PRO A 26 3.68 -21.15 -4.80
N LEU A 27 3.39 -21.66 -3.60
CA LEU A 27 3.29 -20.84 -2.39
C LEU A 27 4.63 -20.21 -2.01
N ALA A 28 5.73 -20.96 -2.03
CA ALA A 28 7.03 -20.37 -1.70
C ALA A 28 7.42 -19.32 -2.73
N PHE A 29 7.13 -19.55 -4.01
CA PHE A 29 7.32 -18.52 -5.02
C PHE A 29 6.50 -17.26 -4.71
N ALA A 30 5.22 -17.39 -4.36
CA ALA A 30 4.38 -16.25 -4.00
C ALA A 30 4.88 -15.52 -2.75
N VAL A 31 5.31 -16.25 -1.71
CA VAL A 31 5.86 -15.68 -0.47
C VAL A 31 7.16 -14.93 -0.77
N VAL A 32 8.06 -15.52 -1.55
CA VAL A 32 9.33 -14.89 -1.95
C VAL A 32 9.08 -13.67 -2.83
N ALA A 33 8.15 -13.74 -3.79
CA ALA A 33 7.80 -12.62 -4.65
C ALA A 33 7.17 -11.46 -3.85
N ALA A 34 6.30 -11.76 -2.89
CA ALA A 34 5.72 -10.77 -1.98
C ALA A 34 6.79 -10.14 -1.07
N GLY A 35 7.66 -10.95 -0.46
CA GLY A 35 8.75 -10.45 0.37
C GLY A 35 9.77 -9.61 -0.41
N ALA A 36 10.08 -10.00 -1.65
CA ALA A 36 10.91 -9.20 -2.56
C ALA A 36 10.21 -7.90 -2.95
N GLY A 37 8.89 -7.92 -3.15
CA GLY A 37 8.07 -6.73 -3.36
C GLY A 37 8.19 -5.74 -2.20
N GLU A 38 8.06 -6.22 -0.96
CA GLU A 38 8.21 -5.40 0.25
C GLU A 38 9.61 -4.81 0.39
N TRP A 39 10.64 -5.62 0.14
CA TRP A 39 12.02 -5.14 0.11
C TRP A 39 12.25 -4.05 -0.95
N LEU A 40 11.63 -4.19 -2.13
CA LEU A 40 11.69 -3.19 -3.19
C LEU A 40 10.93 -1.91 -2.82
N LEU A 41 9.81 -2.01 -2.08
CA LEU A 41 9.13 -0.82 -1.53
C LEU A 41 10.03 -0.06 -0.56
N TYR A 42 10.71 -0.79 0.32
CA TYR A 42 11.64 -0.21 1.28
C TYR A 42 12.80 0.55 0.60
N THR A 43 13.19 0.15 -0.61
CA THR A 43 14.23 0.84 -1.40
C THR A 43 13.69 1.92 -2.36
N ASP A 44 12.47 2.41 -2.12
CA ASP A 44 11.77 3.43 -2.93
C ASP A 44 11.51 3.03 -4.39
N ARG A 45 11.50 1.73 -4.71
CA ARG A 45 11.35 1.18 -6.06
C ARG A 45 9.92 0.70 -6.34
N ILE A 46 8.95 1.62 -6.23
CA ILE A 46 7.51 1.33 -6.29
C ILE A 46 7.12 0.52 -7.54
N THR A 47 7.63 0.86 -8.73
CA THR A 47 7.29 0.13 -9.96
C THR A 47 7.69 -1.34 -9.88
N TYR A 48 8.88 -1.65 -9.37
CA TYR A 48 9.37 -3.01 -9.25
C TYR A 48 8.67 -3.78 -8.13
N ALA A 49 8.30 -3.08 -7.05
CA ALA A 49 7.48 -3.65 -6.00
C ALA A 49 6.09 -4.07 -6.50
N LEU A 50 5.43 -3.23 -7.30
CA LEU A 50 4.15 -3.57 -7.92
C LEU A 50 4.26 -4.83 -8.78
N TRP A 51 5.34 -4.96 -9.56
CA TRP A 51 5.62 -6.19 -10.30
C TRP A 51 5.82 -7.41 -9.38
N GLY A 52 6.51 -7.26 -8.24
CA GLY A 52 6.67 -8.32 -7.25
C GLY A 52 5.34 -8.81 -6.67
N HIS A 53 4.46 -7.90 -6.25
CA HIS A 53 3.13 -8.26 -5.75
C HIS A 53 2.21 -8.77 -6.87
N PHE A 54 2.30 -8.23 -8.08
CA PHE A 54 1.58 -8.75 -9.24
C PHE A 54 1.99 -10.19 -9.54
N LEU A 55 3.28 -10.49 -9.50
CA LEU A 55 3.81 -11.83 -9.73
C LEU A 55 3.41 -12.80 -8.60
N ALA A 56 3.40 -12.34 -7.35
CA ALA A 56 2.89 -13.10 -6.22
C ALA A 56 1.39 -13.42 -6.38
N LEU A 57 0.58 -12.43 -6.78
CA LEU A 57 -0.84 -12.60 -7.05
C LEU A 57 -1.08 -13.58 -8.21
N PHE A 58 -0.33 -13.41 -9.30
CA PHE A 58 -0.39 -14.28 -10.48
C PHE A 58 -0.06 -15.72 -10.08
N ALA A 59 1.01 -15.94 -9.30
CA ALA A 59 1.36 -17.26 -8.82
C ALA A 59 0.23 -17.89 -8.00
N CYS A 60 -0.37 -17.15 -7.06
CA CYS A 60 -1.47 -17.68 -6.27
C CYS A 60 -2.73 -17.99 -7.09
N LEU A 61 -3.03 -17.20 -8.12
CA LEU A 61 -4.21 -17.38 -8.96
C LEU A 61 -4.06 -18.56 -9.94
N PHE A 62 -2.88 -18.72 -10.54
CA PHE A 62 -2.63 -19.74 -11.56
C PHE A 62 -2.13 -21.06 -10.97
N ALA A 63 -1.64 -21.07 -9.73
CA ALA A 63 -1.15 -22.30 -9.09
C ALA A 63 -2.18 -23.43 -9.02
N PRO A 64 -3.44 -23.20 -8.58
CA PRO A 64 -4.45 -24.26 -8.58
C PRO A 64 -4.76 -24.79 -9.99
N LEU A 65 -4.63 -23.95 -11.03
CA LEU A 65 -4.89 -24.32 -12.43
C LEU A 65 -3.76 -25.14 -13.06
N LEU A 66 -2.53 -24.98 -12.57
CA LEU A 66 -1.34 -25.63 -13.13
C LEU A 66 -0.98 -26.92 -12.39
N VAL A 67 -1.33 -27.01 -11.11
CA VAL A 67 -0.88 -28.09 -10.23
C VAL A 67 -2.05 -29.02 -9.83
N ASP A 68 -3.30 -28.70 -10.23
CA ASP A 68 -4.53 -29.41 -9.80
C ASP A 68 -4.54 -29.68 -8.28
N ASP A 69 -3.95 -28.76 -7.51
CA ASP A 69 -3.76 -28.86 -6.07
C ASP A 69 -4.49 -27.68 -5.42
N ASP A 70 -5.62 -28.01 -4.78
CA ASP A 70 -6.49 -27.02 -4.15
C ASP A 70 -6.01 -26.71 -2.72
N ASP A 71 -4.83 -26.09 -2.63
CA ASP A 71 -4.18 -25.82 -1.35
C ASP A 71 -4.75 -24.56 -0.67
N PRO A 72 -5.38 -24.68 0.52
CA PRO A 72 -5.95 -23.56 1.27
C PRO A 72 -4.97 -22.42 1.54
N ALA A 73 -3.69 -22.73 1.74
CA ALA A 73 -2.69 -21.71 2.04
C ALA A 73 -2.39 -20.84 0.82
N ILE A 74 -2.46 -21.38 -0.40
CA ILE A 74 -2.32 -20.59 -1.64
C ILE A 74 -3.50 -19.65 -1.79
N ARG A 75 -4.71 -20.17 -1.58
CA ARG A 75 -5.96 -19.39 -1.70
C ARG A 75 -6.01 -18.26 -0.68
N SER A 76 -5.67 -18.55 0.58
CA SER A 76 -5.56 -17.52 1.62
C SER A 76 -4.47 -16.50 1.37
N PHE A 77 -3.34 -16.93 0.79
CA PHE A 77 -2.24 -16.02 0.49
C PHE A 77 -2.59 -15.00 -0.60
N VAL A 78 -3.56 -15.26 -1.50
CA VAL A 78 -4.04 -14.31 -2.53
C VAL A 78 -4.38 -12.93 -1.94
N LEU A 79 -4.95 -12.89 -0.73
CA LEU A 79 -5.35 -11.64 -0.09
C LEU A 79 -4.17 -10.73 0.23
N VAL A 80 -2.97 -11.28 0.46
CA VAL A 80 -1.79 -10.49 0.84
C VAL A 80 -1.28 -9.60 -0.30
N PRO A 81 -0.91 -10.12 -1.50
CA PRO A 81 -0.52 -9.27 -2.62
C PRO A 81 -1.71 -8.44 -3.14
N LEU A 82 -2.95 -8.95 -3.06
CA LEU A 82 -4.13 -8.16 -3.41
C LEU A 82 -4.24 -6.91 -2.54
N PHE A 83 -4.15 -7.06 -1.21
CA PHE A 83 -4.16 -5.93 -0.27
C PHE A 83 -3.11 -4.89 -0.63
N ARG A 84 -1.90 -5.33 -0.97
CA ARG A 84 -0.81 -4.41 -1.33
C ARG A 84 -1.04 -3.70 -2.66
N LEU A 85 -1.53 -4.41 -3.68
CA LEU A 85 -1.86 -3.83 -4.98
C LEU A 85 -3.02 -2.83 -4.89
N VAL A 86 -4.03 -3.11 -4.09
CA VAL A 86 -5.13 -2.17 -3.84
C VAL A 86 -4.61 -0.95 -3.08
N ASN A 87 -3.85 -1.13 -2.00
CA ASN A 87 -3.31 -0.03 -1.21
C ASN A 87 -2.39 0.90 -2.03
N LEU A 88 -1.57 0.35 -2.93
CA LEU A 88 -0.67 1.15 -3.77
C LEU A 88 -1.30 1.64 -5.07
N GLY A 89 -2.30 0.93 -5.59
CA GLY A 89 -2.91 1.17 -6.90
C GLY A 89 -4.16 2.05 -6.85
N MET A 90 -4.82 2.18 -5.70
CA MET A 90 -6.02 3.00 -5.57
C MET A 90 -5.69 4.49 -5.74
N PRO A 91 -6.35 5.20 -6.67
CA PRO A 91 -6.17 6.64 -6.81
C PRO A 91 -6.69 7.37 -5.57
N VAL A 92 -6.04 8.48 -5.22
CA VAL A 92 -6.41 9.28 -4.06
C VAL A 92 -7.60 10.17 -4.43
N PHE A 93 -8.80 9.74 -4.04
CA PHE A 93 -10.06 10.47 -4.32
C PHE A 93 -10.37 11.56 -3.29
N VAL A 94 -9.83 11.46 -2.07
CA VAL A 94 -10.12 12.37 -0.95
C VAL A 94 -8.81 12.97 -0.43
N ALA A 95 -8.82 14.25 -0.08
CA ALA A 95 -7.63 14.95 0.39
C ALA A 95 -7.11 14.42 1.74
N ASP A 96 -8.03 13.98 2.62
CA ASP A 96 -7.68 13.42 3.92
C ASP A 96 -7.47 11.91 3.84
N THR A 97 -6.29 11.46 4.27
CA THR A 97 -5.90 10.04 4.34
C THR A 97 -6.91 9.20 5.14
N LEU A 98 -7.53 9.80 6.17
CA LEU A 98 -8.49 9.11 7.03
C LEU A 98 -9.69 8.56 6.26
N TYR A 99 -10.24 9.30 5.29
CA TYR A 99 -11.41 8.85 4.52
C TYR A 99 -11.03 7.96 3.33
N TRP A 100 -9.76 7.95 2.94
CA TRP A 100 -9.24 7.06 1.93
C TRP A 100 -9.05 5.62 2.46
N LEU A 101 -8.69 5.45 3.73
CA LEU A 101 -8.47 4.14 4.36
C LEU A 101 -9.69 3.21 4.28
N PRO A 102 -10.94 3.63 4.60
CA PRO A 102 -12.11 2.78 4.45
C PRO A 102 -12.36 2.32 3.02
N LEU A 103 -11.97 3.11 2.00
CA LEU A 103 -12.16 2.72 0.61
C LEU A 103 -11.19 1.61 0.21
N VAL A 104 -9.93 1.71 0.62
CA VAL A 104 -8.91 0.69 0.38
C VAL A 104 -9.23 -0.58 1.15
N TYR A 105 -9.32 -0.48 2.47
CA TYR A 105 -9.52 -1.64 3.35
C TYR A 105 -10.94 -2.22 3.18
N GLY A 106 -11.94 -1.37 2.97
CA GLY A 106 -13.31 -1.81 2.75
C GLY A 106 -13.49 -2.61 1.47
N SER A 107 -12.71 -2.33 0.42
CA SER A 107 -12.75 -3.10 -0.83
C SER A 107 -12.28 -4.56 -0.68
N LEU A 108 -11.61 -4.90 0.42
CA LEU A 108 -11.15 -6.27 0.70
C LEU A 108 -12.21 -7.14 1.38
N TYR A 109 -13.24 -6.56 2.01
CA TYR A 109 -14.28 -7.34 2.69
C TYR A 109 -14.94 -8.41 1.81
N PRO A 110 -15.30 -8.15 0.53
CA PRO A 110 -15.86 -9.18 -0.33
C PRO A 110 -14.90 -10.36 -0.55
N GLY A 111 -13.60 -10.09 -0.75
CA GLY A 111 -12.59 -11.13 -0.91
C GLY A 111 -12.38 -11.96 0.37
N ILE A 112 -12.35 -11.28 1.51
CA ILE A 112 -12.28 -11.92 2.83
C ILE A 112 -13.52 -12.78 3.07
N TYR A 113 -14.72 -12.27 2.77
CA TYR A 113 -15.97 -12.99 2.97
C TYR A 113 -16.04 -14.27 2.13
N VAL A 114 -15.76 -14.18 0.82
CA VAL A 114 -15.77 -15.34 -0.07
C VAL A 114 -14.80 -16.41 0.42
N LEU A 115 -13.59 -16.01 0.81
CA LEU A 115 -12.59 -16.96 1.28
C LEU A 115 -12.92 -17.54 2.65
N ALA A 116 -13.42 -16.73 3.59
CA ALA A 116 -13.83 -17.19 4.91
C ALA A 116 -15.02 -18.16 4.85
N THR A 117 -15.85 -18.08 3.81
CA THR A 117 -16.92 -19.06 3.57
C THR A 117 -16.46 -20.31 2.82
N ALA A 118 -15.37 -20.21 2.05
CA ALA A 118 -14.82 -21.32 1.28
C ALA A 118 -13.89 -22.19 2.12
N GLU A 119 -13.17 -21.58 3.04
CA GLU A 119 -12.31 -22.27 3.99
C GLU A 119 -13.11 -22.56 5.26
N ASP A 120 -13.07 -23.81 5.74
CA ASP A 120 -13.49 -24.20 7.10
C ASP A 120 -12.49 -23.64 8.14
N THR A 121 -12.22 -22.34 8.04
CA THR A 121 -11.34 -21.65 8.97
C THR A 121 -11.95 -21.77 10.36
N PRO A 122 -11.14 -22.15 11.37
CA PRO A 122 -11.63 -22.25 12.72
C PRO A 122 -12.22 -20.90 13.09
N THR A 123 -13.53 -20.89 13.37
CA THR A 123 -14.33 -19.72 13.75
C THR A 123 -13.49 -18.75 14.55
N LEU A 124 -13.40 -17.47 14.15
CA LEU A 124 -12.77 -16.43 14.96
C LEU A 124 -13.26 -16.60 16.39
N GLY A 125 -12.40 -17.13 17.27
CA GLY A 125 -12.78 -17.63 18.59
C GLY A 125 -13.07 -16.45 19.50
N TRP A 126 -14.20 -15.79 19.30
CA TRP A 126 -14.54 -14.56 19.99
C TRP A 126 -15.01 -14.87 21.40
N ASN A 127 -14.05 -15.03 22.31
CA ASN A 127 -14.36 -15.12 23.72
C ASN A 127 -14.32 -13.71 24.35
N VAL A 128 -15.49 -13.09 24.47
CA VAL A 128 -15.64 -11.74 25.03
C VAL A 128 -15.02 -11.62 26.42
N ARG A 129 -15.04 -12.69 27.23
CA ARG A 129 -14.44 -12.69 28.56
C ARG A 129 -12.92 -12.59 28.51
N VAL A 130 -12.30 -13.33 27.58
CA VAL A 130 -10.85 -13.28 27.35
C VAL A 130 -10.48 -11.91 26.77
N ALA A 131 -11.22 -11.43 25.78
CA ALA A 131 -11.00 -10.11 25.20
C ALA A 131 -11.08 -9.00 26.26
N ALA A 132 -12.09 -9.03 27.14
CA ALA A 132 -12.24 -8.08 28.23
C ALA A 132 -11.09 -8.18 29.26
N ALA A 133 -10.66 -9.40 29.59
CA ALA A 133 -9.55 -9.62 30.52
C ALA A 133 -8.22 -9.06 29.99
N PHE A 134 -7.99 -9.13 28.67
CA PHE A 134 -6.78 -8.62 28.03
C PHE A 134 -6.87 -7.17 27.55
N LEU A 135 -8.05 -6.54 27.62
CA LEU A 135 -8.26 -5.19 27.08
C LEU A 135 -7.32 -4.15 27.71
N LEU A 136 -7.22 -4.09 29.04
CA LEU A 136 -6.33 -3.14 29.72
C LEU A 136 -4.84 -3.39 29.40
N PRO A 137 -4.31 -4.63 29.52
CA PRO A 137 -2.96 -4.94 29.07
C PRO A 137 -2.69 -4.58 27.60
N SER A 138 -3.63 -4.86 26.70
CA SER A 138 -3.49 -4.57 25.27
C SER A 138 -3.47 -3.08 24.98
N VAL A 139 -4.33 -2.28 25.63
CA VAL A 139 -4.32 -0.82 25.50
C VAL A 139 -3.02 -0.23 26.04
N PHE A 140 -2.53 -0.72 27.19
CA PHE A 140 -1.27 -0.26 27.75
C PHE A 140 -0.09 -0.59 26.81
N LEU A 141 0.01 -1.85 26.38
CA LEU A 141 1.09 -2.29 25.50
C LEU A 141 1.03 -1.58 24.13
N GLY A 142 -0.16 -1.44 23.55
CA GLY A 142 -0.38 -0.69 22.32
C GLY A 142 0.00 0.78 22.45
N GLY A 143 -0.30 1.41 23.59
CA GLY A 143 0.12 2.78 23.88
C GLY A 143 1.64 2.93 23.96
N VAL A 144 2.33 1.98 24.61
CA VAL A 144 3.79 1.98 24.70
C VAL A 144 4.42 1.78 23.32
N LEU A 145 3.98 0.77 22.57
CA LEU A 145 4.52 0.48 21.23
C LEU A 145 4.21 1.61 20.25
N GLY A 146 3.00 2.16 20.28
CA GLY A 146 2.62 3.31 19.44
C GLY A 146 3.43 4.57 19.76
N HIS A 147 3.80 4.78 21.03
CA HIS A 147 4.69 5.88 21.40
C HIS A 147 6.11 5.67 20.84
N VAL A 148 6.63 4.44 20.90
CA VAL A 148 7.93 4.08 20.30
C VAL A 148 7.90 4.30 18.79
N GLU A 149 6.85 3.86 18.10
CA GLU A 149 6.69 4.08 16.66
C GLU A 149 6.61 5.56 16.31
N TYR A 150 5.83 6.35 17.07
CA TYR A 150 5.74 7.80 16.87
C TYR A 150 7.10 8.49 17.01
N ALA A 151 7.90 8.08 18.00
CA ALA A 151 9.23 8.63 18.23
C ALA A 151 10.25 8.24 17.15
N LEU A 152 10.05 7.11 16.46
CA LEU A 152 10.94 6.63 15.40
C LEU A 152 10.58 7.17 14.02
N LEU A 153 9.28 7.26 13.71
CA LEU A 153 8.78 7.54 12.36
C LEU A 153 8.36 9.00 12.15
N GLU A 154 8.10 9.74 13.23
CA GLU A 154 7.55 11.11 13.20
C GLU A 154 6.44 11.29 12.14
N PRO A 155 5.36 10.48 12.21
CA PRO A 155 4.37 10.41 11.15
C PRO A 155 3.58 11.72 11.02
N THR A 156 3.13 12.01 9.79
CA THR A 156 2.20 13.11 9.55
C THR A 156 0.85 12.80 10.23
N PRO A 157 0.25 13.75 10.97
CA PRO A 157 -0.99 13.51 11.68
C PRO A 157 -2.14 13.17 10.72
N LEU A 158 -2.94 12.15 11.07
CA LEU A 158 -4.12 11.73 10.28
C LEU A 158 -5.23 12.77 10.29
N VAL A 159 -5.32 13.56 11.35
CA VAL A 159 -6.30 14.64 11.53
C VAL A 159 -5.60 15.92 11.96
N ALA A 160 -6.01 17.06 11.40
CA ALA A 160 -5.39 18.35 11.69
C ALA A 160 -5.63 18.83 13.13
N THR A 161 -6.76 18.44 13.74
CA THR A 161 -7.15 18.83 15.10
C THR A 161 -7.81 17.68 15.85
N LEU A 162 -7.47 17.53 17.13
CA LEU A 162 -8.09 16.57 18.04
C LEU A 162 -9.40 17.15 18.60
N THR A 163 -10.47 17.02 17.82
CA THR A 163 -11.85 17.24 18.29
C THR A 163 -12.48 15.90 18.68
N PRO A 164 -13.48 15.86 19.58
CA PRO A 164 -14.18 14.60 19.90
C PRO A 164 -14.73 13.89 18.66
N THR A 165 -15.25 14.65 17.70
CA THR A 165 -15.74 14.12 16.41
C THR A 165 -14.62 13.47 15.60
N ASN A 166 -13.47 14.13 15.47
CA ASN A 166 -12.32 13.57 14.76
C ASN A 166 -11.73 12.35 15.49
N ALA A 167 -11.72 12.37 16.83
CA ALA A 167 -11.25 11.22 17.63
C ALA A 167 -12.13 9.98 17.40
N VAL A 168 -13.46 10.14 17.39
CA VAL A 168 -14.39 9.07 17.06
C VAL A 168 -14.19 8.59 15.61
N ALA A 169 -14.02 9.52 14.66
CA ALA A 169 -13.76 9.15 13.26
C ALA A 169 -12.45 8.33 13.11
N VAL A 170 -11.37 8.75 13.78
CA VAL A 170 -10.10 8.00 13.80
C VAL A 170 -10.30 6.62 14.41
N ALA A 171 -10.98 6.51 15.55
CA ALA A 171 -11.23 5.22 16.19
C ALA A 171 -12.04 4.28 15.29
N VAL A 172 -13.12 4.77 14.66
CA VAL A 172 -13.96 3.98 13.76
C VAL A 172 -13.17 3.50 12.54
N VAL A 173 -12.37 4.38 11.92
CA VAL A 173 -11.59 4.00 10.74
C VAL A 173 -10.44 3.06 11.09
N MET A 174 -9.62 3.42 12.09
CA MET A 174 -8.42 2.66 12.42
C MET A 174 -8.75 1.32 13.06
N VAL A 175 -9.73 1.26 13.96
CA VAL A 175 -10.12 0.00 14.61
C VAL A 175 -11.08 -0.79 13.71
N GLY A 176 -12.09 -0.13 13.15
CA GLY A 176 -13.16 -0.78 12.42
C GLY A 176 -12.78 -1.23 11.01
N PHE A 177 -11.88 -0.52 10.33
CA PHE A 177 -11.42 -0.91 8.99
C PHE A 177 -10.01 -1.45 9.03
N VAL A 178 -9.03 -0.64 9.44
CA VAL A 178 -7.61 -1.00 9.31
C VAL A 178 -7.26 -2.23 10.15
N ALA A 179 -7.41 -2.13 11.47
CA ALA A 179 -7.06 -3.21 12.40
C ALA A 179 -7.93 -4.46 12.19
N LEU A 180 -9.23 -4.28 11.95
CA LEU A 180 -10.13 -5.41 11.74
C LEU A 180 -9.79 -6.20 10.47
N VAL A 181 -9.58 -5.51 9.34
CA VAL A 181 -9.22 -6.18 8.08
C VAL A 181 -7.87 -6.86 8.20
N GLU A 182 -6.89 -6.22 8.81
CA GLU A 182 -5.57 -6.83 9.03
C GLU A 182 -5.65 -8.08 9.92
N GLU A 183 -6.42 -8.03 11.00
CA GLU A 183 -6.63 -9.19 11.87
C GLU A 183 -7.32 -10.34 11.11
N LEU A 184 -8.37 -10.03 10.34
CA LEU A 184 -9.09 -11.03 9.54
C LEU A 184 -8.21 -11.66 8.46
N VAL A 185 -7.44 -10.86 7.73
CA VAL A 185 -6.55 -11.36 6.67
C VAL A 185 -5.41 -12.17 7.26
N PHE A 186 -4.64 -11.62 8.21
CA PHE A 186 -3.42 -12.24 8.69
C PHE A 186 -3.66 -13.33 9.74
N ARG A 187 -4.45 -13.03 10.78
CA ARG A 187 -4.69 -13.99 11.89
C ARG A 187 -5.86 -14.91 11.59
N GLY A 188 -6.89 -14.42 10.90
CA GLY A 188 -8.08 -15.20 10.56
C GLY A 188 -7.85 -16.21 9.43
N LEU A 189 -7.24 -15.78 8.33
CA LEU A 189 -7.13 -16.59 7.10
C LEU A 189 -5.71 -17.10 6.84
N VAL A 190 -4.74 -16.20 6.72
CA VAL A 190 -3.37 -16.53 6.27
C VAL A 190 -2.63 -17.41 7.28
N GLN A 191 -2.61 -17.01 8.55
CA GLN A 191 -1.86 -17.73 9.59
C GLN A 191 -2.33 -19.17 9.81
N PRO A 192 -3.63 -19.47 9.99
CA PRO A 192 -4.07 -20.85 10.23
C PRO A 192 -3.74 -21.77 9.07
N THR A 193 -3.92 -21.31 7.83
CA THR A 193 -3.60 -22.12 6.64
C THR A 193 -2.10 -22.34 6.47
N LEU A 194 -1.26 -21.33 6.76
CA LEU A 194 0.19 -21.49 6.76
C LEU A 194 0.66 -22.43 7.87
N VAL A 195 0.13 -22.28 9.08
CA VAL A 195 0.44 -23.17 10.21
C VAL A 195 0.06 -24.62 9.90
N HIS A 196 -1.09 -24.84 9.28
CA HIS A 196 -1.52 -26.18 8.86
C HIS A 196 -0.57 -26.78 7.81
N ARG A 197 -0.14 -25.97 6.83
CA ARG A 197 0.69 -26.44 5.72
C ARG A 197 2.16 -26.67 6.07
N ILE A 198 2.81 -25.70 6.72
CA ILE A 198 4.27 -25.76 6.99
C ILE A 198 4.62 -26.04 8.45
N GLY A 199 3.62 -26.11 9.33
CA GLY A 199 3.78 -26.36 10.76
C GLY A 199 3.71 -25.08 11.61
N THR A 200 3.50 -25.26 12.90
CA THR A 200 3.20 -24.17 13.85
C THR A 200 4.26 -23.08 13.88
N TRP A 201 5.50 -23.42 14.23
CA TRP A 201 6.57 -22.43 14.34
C TRP A 201 6.93 -21.71 13.03
N PRO A 202 7.18 -22.42 11.91
CA PRO A 202 7.49 -21.74 10.66
C PRO A 202 6.29 -20.97 10.10
N GLY A 203 5.06 -21.47 10.23
CA GLY A 203 3.85 -20.74 9.81
C GLY A 203 3.64 -19.44 10.60
N LEU A 204 3.85 -19.48 11.92
CA LEU A 204 3.83 -18.28 12.77
C LEU A 204 4.94 -17.29 12.39
N ALA A 205 6.16 -17.77 12.18
CA ALA A 205 7.30 -16.93 11.81
C ALA A 205 7.07 -16.22 10.46
N VAL A 206 6.67 -16.98 9.42
CA VAL A 206 6.40 -16.42 8.08
C VAL A 206 5.29 -15.37 8.14
N THR A 207 4.18 -15.66 8.82
CA THR A 207 3.05 -14.74 8.89
C THR A 207 3.40 -13.45 9.63
N ASN A 208 4.08 -13.55 10.77
CA ASN A 208 4.49 -12.38 11.55
C ASN A 208 5.55 -11.53 10.82
N LEU A 209 6.50 -12.16 10.15
CA LEU A 209 7.53 -11.46 9.36
C LEU A 209 6.90 -10.73 8.18
N LEU A 210 5.96 -11.37 7.49
CA LEU A 210 5.25 -10.75 6.37
C LEU A 210 4.38 -9.58 6.82
N PHE A 211 3.62 -9.76 7.91
CA PHE A 211 2.83 -8.69 8.52
C PHE A 211 3.70 -7.48 8.89
N GLY A 212 4.82 -7.71 9.57
CA GLY A 212 5.78 -6.64 9.90
C GLY A 212 6.41 -6.01 8.67
N ALA A 213 6.78 -6.80 7.65
CA ALA A 213 7.35 -6.30 6.41
C ALA A 213 6.39 -5.36 5.67
N MET A 214 5.08 -5.64 5.69
CA MET A 214 4.08 -4.77 5.06
C MET A 214 3.95 -3.40 5.73
N HIS A 215 4.36 -3.28 6.99
CA HIS A 215 4.43 -2.01 7.72
C HIS A 215 5.73 -1.23 7.45
N SER A 216 6.70 -1.79 6.72
CA SER A 216 7.98 -1.12 6.42
C SER A 216 7.84 0.11 5.49
N ALA A 217 6.71 0.24 4.78
CA ALA A 217 6.48 1.34 3.83
C ALA A 217 6.36 2.73 4.49
N TYR A 218 6.19 2.80 5.83
CA TYR A 218 6.18 4.07 6.56
C TYR A 218 7.58 4.69 6.73
N ALA A 219 8.65 3.93 6.50
CA ALA A 219 10.02 4.36 6.73
C ALA A 219 10.64 5.19 5.59
N SER A 220 9.94 5.36 4.46
CA SER A 220 10.38 6.32 3.44
C SER A 220 9.76 7.69 3.73
N PRO A 221 10.50 8.62 4.37
CA PRO A 221 10.12 10.02 4.31
C PRO A 221 10.07 10.36 2.84
N ARG A 222 8.88 10.61 2.31
CA ARG A 222 8.77 11.28 1.02
C ARG A 222 9.02 12.77 1.30
N PRO A 223 10.22 13.34 1.05
CA PRO A 223 10.19 14.67 0.50
C PRO A 223 9.45 14.48 -0.82
N SER A 224 8.28 15.10 -0.94
CA SER A 224 7.66 15.29 -2.24
C SER A 224 8.76 15.88 -3.13
N ARG A 225 9.36 15.03 -3.97
CA ARG A 225 10.25 15.46 -5.02
C ARG A 225 9.30 16.17 -5.95
N SER A 226 9.09 17.46 -5.68
CA SER A 226 8.40 18.37 -6.55
C SER A 226 8.91 18.02 -7.93
N ARG A 227 8.03 17.47 -8.77
CA ARG A 227 8.32 17.44 -10.20
C ARG A 227 8.62 18.88 -10.48
N ARG A 228 9.90 19.19 -10.67
CA ARG A 228 10.38 20.51 -11.00
C ARG A 228 9.69 20.76 -12.33
N VAL A 229 8.56 21.48 -12.28
CA VAL A 229 7.88 21.93 -13.48
C VAL A 229 8.88 22.88 -14.08
N SER A 230 9.70 22.38 -14.99
CA SER A 230 10.56 23.17 -15.83
C SER A 230 9.62 23.94 -16.74
N VAL A 231 9.19 25.11 -16.28
CA VAL A 231 8.52 26.10 -17.10
C VAL A 231 9.53 26.52 -18.18
N TRP A 232 9.45 25.87 -19.33
CA TRP A 232 10.18 26.29 -20.52
C TRP A 232 9.46 27.51 -21.10
N CYS A 233 9.93 28.70 -20.73
CA CYS A 233 9.64 29.91 -21.50
C CYS A 233 10.49 29.88 -22.77
N SER A 234 9.91 29.44 -23.88
CA SER A 234 10.49 29.71 -25.20
C SER A 234 10.24 31.19 -25.53
N ALA A 235 11.27 32.02 -25.36
CA ALA A 235 11.26 33.37 -25.91
C ALA A 235 11.61 33.28 -27.39
N SER A 236 10.60 33.38 -28.26
CA SER A 236 10.83 33.65 -29.66
C SER A 236 11.36 35.09 -29.79
N SER A 237 12.55 35.21 -30.37
CA SER A 237 13.22 36.42 -30.84
C SER A 237 13.96 37.29 -29.81
N THR A 238 15.26 37.45 -30.10
CA THR A 238 16.14 38.59 -29.76
C THR A 238 16.55 38.84 -28.30
N ARG A 239 17.72 38.27 -27.96
CA ARG A 239 18.86 38.94 -27.29
C ARG A 239 18.52 39.88 -26.11
N ARG A 240 18.18 39.32 -24.95
CA ARG A 240 18.62 39.73 -23.58
C ARG A 240 17.91 38.85 -22.54
N ARG A 241 18.68 38.10 -21.75
CA ARG A 241 18.14 37.35 -20.59
C ARG A 241 17.62 38.35 -19.56
N ARG A 242 16.32 38.35 -19.27
CA ARG A 242 15.75 38.98 -18.07
C ARG A 242 15.27 37.88 -17.12
N VAL A 243 15.83 37.87 -15.92
CA VAL A 243 15.43 36.98 -14.83
C VAL A 243 14.30 37.68 -14.07
N CYS A 244 13.09 37.12 -14.10
CA CYS A 244 12.01 37.56 -13.21
C CYS A 244 12.21 36.90 -11.84
N SER A 245 12.72 37.64 -10.85
CA SER A 245 12.70 37.23 -9.45
C SER A 245 11.41 37.73 -8.81
N SER A 246 10.58 36.83 -8.27
CA SER A 246 9.42 37.21 -7.45
C SER A 246 9.90 37.61 -6.05
N ARG A 247 10.15 38.91 -5.80
CA ARG A 247 10.24 39.44 -4.42
C ARG A 247 8.82 39.77 -3.94
N ARG A 248 8.45 39.25 -2.75
CA ARG A 248 7.23 39.63 -2.03
C ARG A 248 7.28 41.13 -1.69
N PRO A 249 6.21 41.94 -1.86
CA PRO A 249 6.22 43.32 -1.43
C PRO A 249 5.88 43.43 0.06
N SER A 250 6.75 44.08 0.83
CA SER A 250 6.46 44.63 2.16
C SER A 250 5.81 46.01 2.03
N THR A 251 4.62 46.16 2.62
CA THR A 251 4.01 47.38 3.22
C THR A 251 4.56 48.76 2.81
N GLY A 252 3.73 49.57 2.12
CA GLY A 252 3.86 51.04 2.05
C GLY A 252 3.59 51.65 0.66
N PRO A 253 2.89 52.80 0.54
CA PRO A 253 2.26 53.21 -0.72
C PRO A 253 3.17 54.13 -1.54
N ARG A 254 3.55 53.71 -2.76
CA ARG A 254 3.80 54.60 -3.90
C ARG A 254 3.39 53.89 -5.19
N THR A 255 2.49 54.54 -5.91
CA THR A 255 1.98 54.16 -7.23
C THR A 255 3.07 54.26 -8.30
N SER A 256 3.13 53.25 -9.19
CA SER A 256 3.14 53.47 -10.64
C SER A 256 3.04 52.14 -11.41
N PHE A 257 2.26 52.24 -12.48
CA PHE A 257 1.84 51.26 -13.47
C PHE A 257 2.98 50.46 -14.13
N CYS A 258 2.73 49.19 -14.45
CA CYS A 258 3.05 48.67 -15.79
C CYS A 258 2.14 47.47 -16.12
N SER A 259 1.13 47.74 -16.96
CA SER A 259 0.28 46.74 -17.57
C SER A 259 1.02 46.08 -18.74
N GLN A 260 1.24 44.77 -18.67
CA GLN A 260 1.28 43.91 -19.87
C GLN A 260 1.10 42.44 -19.45
N SER A 261 0.12 41.82 -20.07
CA SER A 261 -0.46 40.54 -19.72
C SER A 261 0.54 39.39 -19.94
N CYS A 262 1.11 38.84 -18.86
CA CYS A 262 1.79 37.54 -18.92
C CYS A 262 0.74 36.45 -19.12
N ARG A 263 0.51 36.03 -20.37
CA ARG A 263 -0.39 34.93 -20.70
C ARG A 263 0.38 33.60 -20.52
N CYS A 264 0.28 33.00 -19.35
CA CYS A 264 0.80 31.65 -19.09
C CYS A 264 -0.17 30.60 -19.66
N THR A 265 0.13 30.02 -20.82
CA THR A 265 -0.60 28.84 -21.32
C THR A 265 0.00 27.57 -20.73
N VAL A 266 -0.78 26.86 -19.91
CA VAL A 266 -0.47 25.50 -19.45
C VAL A 266 -0.68 24.55 -20.64
N ARG A 267 0.40 23.98 -21.17
CA ARG A 267 0.32 22.95 -22.24
C ARG A 267 0.39 21.57 -21.59
N TYR A 268 -0.72 20.85 -21.54
CA TYR A 268 -0.72 19.41 -21.28
C TYR A 268 -0.20 18.71 -22.55
N SER A 269 1.02 18.16 -22.52
CA SER A 269 1.50 17.31 -23.62
C SER A 269 0.88 15.92 -23.49
N ARG A 270 -0.17 15.65 -24.27
CA ARG A 270 -0.48 14.29 -24.73
C ARG A 270 0.53 13.94 -25.83
N SER A 271 1.23 12.82 -25.71
CA SER A 271 1.85 12.19 -26.88
C SER A 271 0.74 11.80 -27.85
N CYS A 272 0.75 12.38 -29.05
CA CYS A 272 0.09 11.80 -30.21
C CYS A 272 1.17 11.56 -31.27
N GLU A 273 1.32 10.29 -31.61
CA GLU A 273 1.99 9.78 -32.79
C GLU A 273 1.43 10.40 -34.08
N ASN A 274 2.35 10.61 -35.02
CA ASN A 274 2.20 10.58 -36.48
C ASN A 274 0.90 11.12 -37.11
N GLU A 275 1.00 12.28 -37.77
CA GLU A 275 0.74 12.36 -39.21
C GLU A 275 1.21 13.68 -39.81
N ALA A 276 1.88 13.58 -40.95
CA ALA A 276 2.37 14.70 -41.73
C ALA A 276 1.24 15.30 -42.59
N ARG A 277 1.12 16.64 -42.61
CA ARG A 277 0.86 17.47 -43.82
C ARG A 277 0.81 18.98 -43.52
N PRO A 278 1.08 19.86 -44.51
CA PRO A 278 1.52 21.23 -44.27
C PRO A 278 0.42 22.31 -44.42
N ALA A 279 0.69 23.43 -43.74
CA ALA A 279 0.38 24.83 -44.05
C ALA A 279 -0.93 25.18 -44.80
N ARG A 280 -1.85 25.88 -44.10
CA ARG A 280 -2.59 27.02 -44.67
C ARG A 280 -2.79 28.14 -43.65
N THR A 281 -2.32 29.31 -44.08
CA THR A 281 -2.59 30.68 -43.62
C THR A 281 -4.07 31.07 -43.78
N VAL A 282 -4.67 31.79 -42.82
CA VAL A 282 -5.50 33.02 -43.00
C VAL A 282 -5.61 33.77 -41.64
N SER A 283 -5.52 35.10 -41.72
CA SER A 283 -5.53 36.16 -40.69
C SER A 283 -6.91 36.40 -39.99
N PRO A 284 -6.99 37.32 -38.98
CA PRO A 284 -8.05 37.40 -37.98
C PRO A 284 -9.15 38.43 -38.27
N ALA A 285 -10.33 38.26 -37.66
CA ALA A 285 -11.33 39.32 -37.43
C ALA A 285 -11.94 39.09 -36.03
N LEU A 286 -11.62 39.92 -35.03
CA LEU A 286 -12.40 41.10 -34.59
C LEU A 286 -13.83 40.78 -34.15
N GLY A 287 -14.09 40.94 -32.84
CA GLY A 287 -15.44 41.00 -32.27
C GLY A 287 -15.42 40.99 -30.75
N ARG A 288 -15.50 42.17 -30.14
CA ARG A 288 -15.62 42.42 -28.68
C ARG A 288 -17.09 42.36 -28.23
N ALA A 289 -17.24 42.34 -26.89
CA ALA A 289 -18.42 42.62 -26.04
C ALA A 289 -19.22 41.36 -25.64
N CYS A 290 -19.49 41.05 -24.37
CA CYS A 290 -19.36 41.77 -23.08
C CYS A 290 -18.58 40.93 -22.05
#